data_AF-W8VFX4-F1
#
_entry.id   AF-W8VFX4-F1
#
_cell.length_a   1.000
_cell.length_b   1.000
_cell.length_c   1.000
_cell.angle_alpha   90.00
_cell.angle_beta   90.00
_cell.angle_gamma   90.00
#
_symmetry.space_group_name_H-M   'P 1'
#
loop_
_entity.id
_entity.type
_entity.pdbx_description
1 polymer ?
#
loop_
_entity_poly.entity_id
_entity_poly.type
_entity_poly.pdbx_seq_one_letter_code
_entity_poly.pdbx_strand_id
1 'polypeptide(L)' 'MFALVLFICYLDGGCEDIVVDVYREETQCLVAMEDQRIRHGGCYPIEDFIDGFWQPASEYSDF' A
#
# COMPACT_ATOMS: atom_id res chain seq x y z
N MET A 1 -8.34 6.55 3.49
CA MET A 1 -7.08 6.33 2.74
C MET A 1 -6.81 4.83 2.69
N PHE A 2 -6.17 4.35 1.63
CA PHE A 2 -5.94 2.93 1.38
C PHE A 2 -4.48 2.67 1.00
N ALA A 3 -3.87 1.64 1.57
CA ALA A 3 -2.53 1.19 1.21
C ALA A 3 -2.62 0.01 0.25
N LEU A 4 -1.89 0.07 -0.85
CA LEU A 4 -1.65 -1.06 -1.72
C LEU A 4 -0.52 -1.89 -1.12
N VAL A 5 -0.83 -3.10 -0.67
CA VAL A 5 0.12 -4.01 -0.03
C VAL A 5 0.38 -5.20 -0.95
N LEU A 6 1.65 -5.52 -1.18
CA LEU A 6 2.11 -6.68 -1.91
C LEU A 6 2.55 -7.76 -0.91
N PHE A 7 2.07 -8.98 -1.13
CA PHE A 7 2.44 -10.17 -0.37
C PHE A 7 3.54 -10.93 -1.11
N ILE A 8 4.74 -11.00 -0.54
CA ILE A 8 5.87 -11.75 -1.10
C ILE A 8 6.24 -12.88 -0.16
N CYS A 9 6.28 -14.11 -0.67
CA CYS A 9 6.91 -15.22 0.03
C CYS A 9 8.24 -15.57 -0.65
N TYR A 10 9.31 -15.53 0.13
CA TYR A 10 10.66 -15.89 -0.27
C TYR A 10 10.85 -17.42 -0.24
N LEU A 11 11.88 -17.90 -0.93
CA LEU A 11 12.18 -19.33 -1.06
C LEU A 11 12.64 -19.98 0.25
N ASP A 12 13.06 -19.19 1.23
CA ASP A 12 13.44 -19.60 2.58
C ASP A 12 12.23 -19.77 3.51
N GLY A 13 11.01 -19.49 3.02
CA GLY A 13 9.76 -19.62 3.76
C GLY A 13 9.34 -18.38 4.54
N GLY A 14 10.08 -17.27 4.44
CA GLY A 14 9.63 -15.98 4.97
C GLY A 14 8.57 -15.36 4.06
N CYS A 15 7.44 -14.89 4.60
CA CYS A 15 6.51 -14.06 3.87
C CYS A 15 6.48 -12.65 4.48
N GLU A 16 6.45 -11.64 3.63
CA GLU A 16 6.49 -10.24 3.99
C GLU A 16 5.40 -9.44 3.26
N ASP A 17 4.82 -8.50 3.99
CA ASP A 17 3.84 -7.54 3.51
C ASP A 17 4.55 -6.22 3.21
N ILE A 18 4.57 -5.81 1.94
CA ILE A 18 5.27 -4.61 1.49
C ILE A 18 4.26 -3.57 1.03
N VAL A 19 4.30 -2.38 1.63
CA VAL A 19 3.49 -1.23 1.16
C VAL A 19 4.10 -0.70 -0.13
N VAL A 20 3.34 -0.80 -1.21
CA VAL A 20 3.71 -0.30 -2.54
C VAL A 20 3.43 1.19 -2.65
N ASP A 21 2.21 1.61 -2.30
CA ASP A 21 1.75 2.99 -2.43
C ASP A 21 0.48 3.24 -1.59
N VAL A 22 0.10 4.51 -1.43
CA VAL A 22 -1.07 4.95 -0.67
C VAL A 22 -1.98 5.84 -1.51
N TYR A 23 -3.27 5.53 -1.48
CA TYR A 23 -4.31 6.21 -2.22
C TYR A 23 -5.36 6.83 -1.29
N ARG A 24 -6.05 7.87 -1.78
CA ARG A 24 -7.09 8.53 -1.00
C ARG A 24 -8.35 7.67 -0.93
N GLU A 25 -8.74 7.10 -2.07
CA GLU A 25 -9.93 6.26 -2.25
C GLU A 25 -9.57 4.80 -2.57
N GLU A 26 -10.45 3.88 -2.21
CA GLU A 26 -10.27 2.43 -2.47
C GLU A 26 -10.19 2.14 -3.97
N THR A 27 -11.05 2.79 -4.75
CA THR A 27 -11.13 2.66 -6.21
C THR A 27 -9.80 2.98 -6.89
N GLN A 28 -9.12 4.04 -6.44
CA GLN A 28 -7.80 4.43 -6.93
C GLN A 28 -6.75 3.33 -6.67
N CYS A 29 -6.79 2.75 -5.47
CA CYS A 29 -5.89 1.65 -5.12
C CYS A 29 -6.16 0.40 -5.97
N LEU A 30 -7.43 0.04 -6.19
CA LEU A 30 -7.79 -1.13 -6.99
C LEU A 30 -7.37 -0.99 -8.45
N VAL A 31 -7.55 0.19 -9.04
CA VAL A 31 -7.06 0.49 -10.40
C VAL A 31 -5.53 0.37 -10.47
N ALA A 32 -4.82 0.94 -9.49
CA ALA A 32 -3.37 0.85 -9.43
C ALA A 32 -2.88 -0.60 -9.26
N MET A 33 -3.58 -1.42 -8.48
CA MET A 33 -3.30 -2.85 -8.31
C MET A 33 -3.44 -3.60 -9.64
N GLU A 34 -4.49 -3.30 -10.41
CA GLU A 34 -4.71 -3.87 -11.74
C GLU A 34 -3.65 -3.43 -12.75
N ASP A 35 -3.35 -2.12 -12.81
CA ASP A 35 -2.36 -1.52 -13.71
C ASP A 35 -0.95 -2.08 -13.48
N GLN A 36 -0.58 -2.25 -12.20
CA GLN A 36 0.70 -2.84 -11.80
C GLN A 36 0.71 -4.37 -11.91
N ARG A 37 -0.42 -4.99 -12.30
CA ARG A 37 -0.62 -6.44 -12.40
C ARG A 37 -0.27 -7.20 -11.12
N ILE A 38 -0.54 -6.58 -9.98
CA ILE A 38 -0.33 -7.19 -8.67
C ILE A 38 -1.41 -8.24 -8.46
N ARG A 39 -1.00 -9.51 -8.44
CA ARG A 39 -1.90 -10.65 -8.24
C ARG A 39 -1.94 -11.14 -6.79
N HIS A 40 -0.87 -10.88 -6.05
CA HIS A 40 -0.67 -11.29 -4.66
C HIS A 40 -0.56 -10.05 -3.79
N GLY A 41 -1.65 -9.31 -3.66
CA GLY A 41 -1.70 -8.08 -2.89
C GLY A 41 -3.13 -7.65 -2.63
N GLY A 42 -3.29 -6.52 -1.96
CA GLY A 42 -4.60 -5.99 -1.60
C GLY A 42 -4.57 -4.51 -1.23
N CYS A 43 -5.74 -3.91 -1.28
CA CYS A 43 -5.97 -2.54 -0.85
C CYS A 43 -6.56 -2.57 0.57
N TYR A 44 -5.82 -2.03 1.53
CA TYR A 44 -6.20 -2.06 2.94
C TYR A 44 -6.51 -0.65 3.44
N PRO A 45 -7.63 -0.43 4.16
CA PRO A 45 -7.91 0.87 4.77
C PRO A 45 -6.82 1.19 5.80
N ILE A 46 -6.31 2.42 5.76
CA ILE A 46 -5.22 2.90 6.62
C ILE A 46 -5.67 3.22 8.05
N GLU A 47 -6.96 3.07 8.37
CA GLU A 47 -7.53 3.47 9.67
C GLU A 47 -6.91 2.77 10.90
N ASP A 48 -6.08 1.74 10.72
CA ASP A 48 -5.37 1.03 11.80
C ASP A 48 -3.83 0.97 11.66
N PHE A 49 -3.21 1.65 10.70
CA PHE A 49 -1.74 1.62 10.48
C PHE A 49 -1.03 2.82 11.15
N ILE A 50 -1.24 3.04 12.45
CA ILE A 50 -0.39 3.96 13.24
C ILE A 50 0.73 3.16 13.89
N ASP A 51 1.74 2.78 13.09
CA ASP A 51 3.08 2.45 13.59
C ASP A 51 4.04 3.54 13.14
N GLY A 52 3.99 4.70 13.81
CA GLY A 52 5.07 5.68 14.01
C GLY A 52 5.82 6.32 12.82
N PHE A 53 5.69 5.82 11.60
CA PHE A 53 6.57 6.17 10.46
C PHE A 53 5.86 6.86 9.30
N TRP A 54 4.52 6.86 9.26
CA TRP A 54 3.76 7.49 8.19
C TRP A 54 3.18 8.83 8.66
N GLN A 55 3.85 9.94 8.30
CA GLN A 55 3.17 11.24 8.26
C GLN A 55 2.36 11.28 6.96
N PRO A 56 1.03 11.46 7.00
CA PRO A 56 0.27 11.66 5.77
C PRO A 56 0.86 12.88 5.06
N ALA A 57 1.17 12.76 3.77
CA ALA A 57 1.61 13.86 2.93
C ALA A 57 0.45 14.84 2.70
N SER A 58 0.04 15.55 3.75
CA SER A 58 -0.97 16.61 3.70
C SER A 58 -0.35 18.00 3.51
N GLU A 59 0.97 18.13 3.54
CA GLU A 59 1.66 19.31 3.04
C GLU A 59 2.20 19.03 1.65
N TYR A 60 1.76 19.86 0.70
CA TYR A 60 2.28 19.91 -0.65
C TYR A 60 3.82 19.96 -0.57
N SER A 61 4.49 19.04 -1.28
CA SER A 61 5.90 19.20 -1.59
C SER A 61 6.01 20.36 -2.59
N ASP A 62 6.17 21.58 -2.07
CA ASP A 62 6.57 22.73 -2.87
C ASP A 62 8.05 22.54 -3.27
N PHE A 63 8.31 21.74 -4.32
CA PHE A 63 9.60 21.72 -5.03
C PHE A 63 9.41 21.49 -6.53
#